data_AF-U4R029-F1
#
_entry.id   AF-U4R029-F1
#
_cell.length_a   1.000
_cell.length_b   1.000
_cell.length_c   1.000
_cell.angle_alpha   90.00
_cell.angle_beta   90.00
_cell.angle_gamma   90.00
#
_symmetry.space_group_name_H-M   'P 1'
#
loop_
_entity.id
_entity.type
_entity.pdbx_description
1 polymer ?
#
loop_
_entity_poly.entity_id
_entity_poly.type
_entity_poly.pdbx_seq_one_letter_code
_entity_poly.pdbx_strand_id
1 'polypeptide(L)'
;MFKKVLLLTIVVSNIVVGAMTTGTVAAAQMVEPAATATANNFKYGDVNMDDAVDSVDLALMKAYLLAKASTLPNITAADVTGDGTLDALDYAVLKKYLLGLITTLPADGSDKILIPHESWTCGMAAGIPKPEKGVLVFETTMKLQNSYDLGKTQYGQRKVFVVQSGSITGSKIQGSVLSGGIDFQLTLSNGAMEIEQLLMIKVNDGNYIYLRSAGTAVNENDVRMVWDFEAPNSSSYNWLNSGKYVGRRIIDSVAGTMKISVYDVSGINFTQDSTNSLIVTEPSDVPNQPWDFRKASSERNGSKFITEAVSLGGSQSVGASKRGNRNIIPITGGTVTGNLTAKILPAGADYQNLSNPMTIDARYLWQTDDGEIIIVRNGGQFGSLVPTFEVRADSKYSYLNQKLYLSSDPGGGAGGVTITFYESIK
;
A
#
# COMPACT_ATOMS: atom_id res chain seq x y z
N MET A 1 -55.51 32.76 -11.11
CA MET A 1 -55.93 34.00 -10.41
C MET A 1 -54.67 34.84 -10.17
N PHE A 2 -54.34 35.72 -11.11
CA PHE A 2 -53.07 36.45 -11.17
C PHE A 2 -53.09 37.67 -10.22
N LYS A 3 -52.10 37.78 -9.34
CA LYS A 3 -51.85 39.01 -8.55
C LYS A 3 -50.81 39.87 -9.26
N LYS A 4 -51.22 41.07 -9.66
CA LYS A 4 -50.39 42.16 -10.18
C LYS A 4 -49.51 42.72 -9.06
N VAL A 5 -48.22 42.89 -9.35
CA VAL A 5 -47.23 43.58 -8.52
C VAL A 5 -47.08 45.02 -9.01
N LEU A 6 -46.92 45.91 -8.02
CA LEU A 6 -46.91 47.37 -8.07
C LEU A 6 -45.68 47.93 -8.80
N LEU A 7 -45.89 48.89 -9.69
CA LEU A 7 -44.85 49.67 -10.39
C LEU A 7 -44.35 50.79 -9.47
N LEU A 8 -43.03 50.87 -9.25
CA LEU A 8 -42.36 51.93 -8.50
C LEU A 8 -41.81 52.99 -9.47
N THR A 9 -42.21 54.24 -9.28
CA THR A 9 -41.79 55.40 -10.08
C THR A 9 -40.39 55.87 -9.66
N ILE A 10 -39.44 55.88 -10.59
CA ILE A 10 -38.09 56.44 -10.39
C ILE A 10 -38.10 57.91 -10.82
N VAL A 11 -37.68 58.79 -9.91
CA VAL A 11 -37.43 60.23 -10.17
C VAL A 11 -36.07 60.38 -10.85
N VAL A 12 -36.08 61.05 -12.01
CA VAL A 12 -34.89 61.46 -12.75
C VAL A 12 -34.35 62.77 -12.15
N SER A 13 -33.05 62.83 -11.89
CA SER A 13 -32.32 64.10 -11.77
C SER A 13 -30.95 63.96 -12.44
N ASN A 14 -30.75 64.81 -13.45
CA ASN A 14 -29.55 64.91 -14.27
C ASN A 14 -28.46 65.68 -13.51
N ILE A 15 -27.24 65.14 -13.45
CA ILE A 15 -26.02 65.97 -13.32
C ILE A 15 -24.92 65.46 -14.27
N VAL A 16 -24.71 66.29 -15.29
CA VAL A 16 -23.47 66.74 -15.96
C VAL A 16 -22.31 65.75 -16.11
N VAL A 17 -22.01 65.47 -17.38
CA VAL A 17 -20.86 64.73 -17.90
C VAL A 17 -19.60 65.61 -17.84
N GLY A 18 -18.59 65.18 -17.09
CA GLY A 18 -17.22 65.67 -17.17
C GLY A 18 -16.34 64.62 -17.85
N ALA A 19 -15.66 65.01 -18.93
CA ALA A 19 -14.77 64.17 -19.72
C ALA A 19 -13.59 63.65 -18.88
N MET A 20 -13.34 62.33 -18.90
CA MET A 20 -12.12 61.74 -18.37
C MET A 20 -11.28 61.17 -19.52
N THR A 21 -10.04 61.66 -19.55
CA THR A 21 -8.95 61.29 -20.43
C THR A 21 -8.44 59.88 -20.14
N THR A 22 -8.00 59.21 -21.20
CA THR A 22 -7.37 57.89 -21.22
C THR A 22 -6.08 57.85 -20.40
N GLY A 23 -6.04 56.97 -19.40
CA GLY A 23 -4.82 56.60 -18.67
C GLY A 23 -4.73 55.07 -18.56
N THR A 24 -3.84 54.48 -19.35
CA THR A 24 -3.38 53.09 -19.19
C THR A 24 -2.65 52.95 -17.85
N VAL A 25 -3.18 52.13 -16.95
CA VAL A 25 -2.50 51.72 -15.72
C VAL A 25 -1.72 50.43 -16.01
N ALA A 26 -0.40 50.51 -15.90
CA ALA A 26 0.48 49.36 -15.94
C ALA A 26 0.18 48.43 -14.75
N ALA A 27 0.13 47.12 -15.01
CA ALA A 27 0.03 46.11 -13.97
C ALA A 27 1.28 46.13 -13.09
N ALA A 28 1.12 46.47 -11.82
CA ALA A 28 2.16 46.29 -10.82
C ALA A 28 2.34 44.79 -10.57
N GLN A 29 3.53 44.27 -10.90
CA GLN A 29 4.00 42.95 -10.49
C GLN A 29 3.98 42.87 -8.96
N MET A 30 3.12 42.00 -8.41
CA MET A 30 3.29 41.54 -7.03
C MET A 30 4.39 40.50 -7.04
N VAL A 31 5.58 40.89 -6.58
CA VAL A 31 6.66 39.96 -6.26
C VAL A 31 6.25 39.29 -4.94
N GLU A 32 5.84 38.03 -5.03
CA GLU A 32 5.64 37.15 -3.89
C GLU A 32 7.01 36.93 -3.20
N PRO A 33 7.14 37.14 -1.88
CA PRO A 33 8.42 36.90 -1.21
C PRO A 33 8.69 35.40 -1.25
N ALA A 34 9.81 35.04 -1.87
CA ALA A 34 10.37 33.69 -1.84
C ALA A 34 10.45 33.21 -0.39
N ALA A 35 9.63 32.21 -0.06
CA ALA A 35 9.75 31.46 1.18
C ALA A 35 11.13 30.81 1.20
N THR A 36 12.06 31.46 1.91
CA THR A 36 13.38 30.91 2.18
C THR A 36 13.15 29.87 3.27
N ALA A 37 13.05 28.59 2.90
CA ALA A 37 13.04 27.51 3.86
C ALA A 37 14.40 27.48 4.56
N THR A 38 14.51 28.16 5.70
CA THR A 38 15.59 27.92 6.65
C THR A 38 15.40 26.50 7.16
N ALA A 39 16.40 25.64 6.95
CA ALA A 39 16.48 24.35 7.60
C ALA A 39 16.49 24.58 9.11
N ASN A 40 15.35 24.45 9.77
CA ASN A 40 15.29 24.38 11.22
C ASN A 40 15.96 23.06 11.60
N ASN A 41 17.21 23.16 12.02
CA ASN A 41 17.99 22.03 12.51
C ASN A 41 17.52 21.73 13.94
N PHE A 42 16.44 20.96 14.08
CA PHE A 42 15.96 20.46 15.37
C PHE A 42 16.16 18.94 15.43
N LYS A 43 16.23 18.39 16.64
CA LYS A 43 16.36 16.96 16.91
C LYS A 43 15.02 16.43 17.40
N TYR A 44 14.54 15.31 16.85
CA TYR A 44 13.33 14.69 17.39
C TYR A 44 13.59 14.26 18.84
N GLY A 45 12.58 14.44 19.69
CA GLY A 45 12.65 14.22 21.13
C GLY A 45 13.22 15.39 21.93
N ASP A 46 13.87 16.37 21.30
CA ASP A 46 14.39 17.59 21.95
C ASP A 46 13.34 18.72 21.84
N VAL A 47 12.40 18.71 22.79
CA VAL A 47 11.22 19.56 22.79
C VAL A 47 11.53 20.95 23.34
N ASN A 48 12.52 21.07 24.22
CA ASN A 48 12.98 22.33 24.77
C ASN A 48 14.12 23.01 23.97
N MET A 49 14.67 22.32 22.97
CA MET A 49 15.76 22.76 22.09
C MET A 49 17.08 23.00 22.84
N ASP A 50 17.41 22.12 23.79
CA ASP A 50 18.66 22.17 24.56
C ASP A 50 19.74 21.20 24.06
N ASP A 51 19.53 20.59 22.88
CA ASP A 51 20.34 19.57 22.21
C ASP A 51 20.37 18.19 22.93
N ALA A 52 19.76 18.08 24.12
CA ALA A 52 19.54 16.82 24.81
C ALA A 52 18.16 16.23 24.47
N VAL A 53 18.04 14.91 24.62
CA VAL A 53 16.74 14.22 24.57
C VAL A 53 16.63 13.51 25.90
N ASP A 54 15.91 14.10 26.84
CA ASP A 54 15.89 13.64 28.21
C ASP A 54 14.50 13.75 28.91
N SER A 55 14.49 13.58 30.22
CA SER A 55 13.27 13.60 31.02
C SER A 55 12.53 14.95 31.04
N VAL A 56 13.23 16.05 30.73
CA VAL A 56 12.66 17.40 30.64
C VAL A 56 11.73 17.49 29.43
N ASP A 57 12.14 16.96 28.29
CA ASP A 57 11.31 16.88 27.07
C ASP A 57 10.04 16.07 27.31
N LEU A 58 10.21 14.90 27.93
CA LEU A 58 9.10 14.02 28.29
C LEU A 58 8.12 14.72 29.25
N ALA A 59 8.62 15.53 30.19
CA ALA A 59 7.78 16.29 31.12
C ALA A 59 7.00 17.41 30.41
N LEU A 60 7.61 18.10 29.44
CA LEU A 60 6.96 19.11 28.61
C LEU A 60 5.84 18.51 27.78
N MET A 61 6.10 17.40 27.08
CA MET A 61 5.06 16.67 26.33
C MET A 61 3.90 16.26 27.23
N LYS A 62 4.19 15.72 28.43
CA LYS A 62 3.15 15.35 29.39
C LYS A 62 2.31 16.54 29.83
N ALA A 63 2.95 17.69 30.11
CA ALA A 63 2.24 18.90 30.51
C ALA A 63 1.31 19.39 29.41
N TYR A 64 1.77 19.35 28.16
CA TYR A 64 0.98 19.72 26.99
C TYR A 64 -0.21 18.76 26.76
N LEU A 65 0.03 17.45 26.74
CA LEU A 65 -1.02 16.44 26.53
C LEU A 65 -2.09 16.42 27.64
N LEU A 66 -1.73 16.85 28.85
CA LEU A 66 -2.66 17.01 29.97
C LEU A 66 -3.31 18.41 30.03
N ALA A 67 -3.15 19.24 28.99
CA ALA A 67 -3.63 20.62 28.92
C ALA A 67 -3.16 21.51 30.09
N LYS A 68 -2.04 21.16 30.73
CA LYS A 68 -1.37 21.99 31.75
C LYS A 68 -0.46 23.05 31.13
N ALA A 69 -0.06 22.84 29.88
CA ALA A 69 0.59 23.82 29.03
C ALA A 69 -0.22 23.95 27.73
N SER A 70 -0.40 25.19 27.23
CA SER A 70 -1.13 25.46 25.98
C SER A 70 -0.25 25.42 24.74
N THR A 71 1.08 25.43 24.90
CA THR A 71 2.07 25.47 23.83
C THR A 71 3.31 24.66 24.21
N LEU A 72 4.07 24.22 23.21
CA LEU A 72 5.41 23.66 23.37
C LEU A 72 6.44 24.54 22.66
N PRO A 73 7.71 24.56 23.12
CA PRO A 73 8.78 25.28 22.42
C PRO A 73 8.98 24.74 21.00
N ASN A 74 8.94 23.42 20.82
CA ASN A 74 8.98 22.79 19.51
C ASN A 74 7.99 21.61 19.42
N ILE A 75 6.84 21.83 18.79
CA ILE A 75 5.82 20.78 18.59
C ILE A 75 6.28 19.72 17.58
N THR A 76 7.11 20.10 16.61
CA THR A 76 7.62 19.17 15.59
C THR A 76 8.64 18.21 16.20
N ALA A 77 9.50 18.67 17.11
CA ALA A 77 10.40 17.79 17.85
C ALA A 77 9.65 16.82 18.77
N ALA A 78 8.46 17.19 19.23
CA ALA A 78 7.62 16.36 20.08
C ALA A 78 6.89 15.23 19.32
N ASP A 79 6.66 15.38 18.00
CA ASP A 79 6.16 14.32 17.11
C ASP A 79 7.29 13.32 16.83
N VAL A 80 7.63 12.53 17.85
CA VAL A 80 8.71 11.53 17.78
C VAL A 80 8.31 10.28 17.01
N THR A 81 7.02 10.12 16.70
CA THR A 81 6.52 9.08 15.80
C THR A 81 6.67 9.49 14.32
N GLY A 82 6.62 10.78 14.03
CA GLY A 82 6.71 11.36 12.68
C GLY A 82 5.41 11.24 11.90
N ASP A 83 4.27 11.05 12.59
CA ASP A 83 2.95 10.85 11.98
C ASP A 83 2.19 12.16 11.70
N GLY A 84 2.77 13.30 12.10
CA GLY A 84 2.23 14.64 11.92
C GLY A 84 1.31 15.09 13.06
N THR A 85 1.13 14.28 14.10
CA THR A 85 0.36 14.60 15.30
C THR A 85 1.21 14.47 16.56
N LEU A 86 0.85 15.21 17.61
CA LEU A 86 1.43 15.05 18.93
C LEU A 86 0.37 14.46 19.85
N ASP A 87 0.53 13.20 20.23
CA ASP A 87 -0.41 12.49 21.10
C ASP A 87 0.25 11.56 22.15
N ALA A 88 -0.55 10.67 22.74
CA ALA A 88 -0.09 9.76 23.79
C ALA A 88 0.93 8.72 23.27
N LEU A 89 0.94 8.44 21.97
CA LEU A 89 1.88 7.53 21.33
C LEU A 89 3.28 8.14 21.32
N ASP A 90 3.42 9.42 20.96
CA ASP A 90 4.71 10.14 21.02
C ASP A 90 5.29 10.13 22.44
N TYR A 91 4.45 10.40 23.44
CA TYR A 91 4.84 10.33 24.85
C TYR A 91 5.36 8.93 25.23
N ALA A 92 4.67 7.87 24.79
CA ALA A 92 5.08 6.50 25.06
C ALA A 92 6.38 6.13 24.34
N VAL A 93 6.57 6.59 23.09
CA VAL A 93 7.78 6.36 22.28
C VAL A 93 8.98 7.08 22.89
N LEU A 94 8.86 8.36 23.21
CA LEU A 94 9.96 9.09 23.87
C LEU A 94 10.32 8.43 25.21
N LYS A 95 9.32 7.98 25.99
CA LYS A 95 9.58 7.22 27.21
C LYS A 95 10.34 5.93 26.97
N LYS A 96 10.01 5.16 25.91
CA LYS A 96 10.76 3.95 25.53
C LYS A 96 12.22 4.27 25.17
N TYR A 97 12.45 5.37 24.45
CA TYR A 97 13.78 5.84 24.07
C TYR A 97 14.62 6.18 25.31
N LEU A 98 14.05 6.96 26.24
CA LEU A 98 14.72 7.32 27.49
C LEU A 98 14.99 6.12 28.42
N LEU A 99 14.22 5.04 28.28
CA LEU A 99 14.43 3.78 28.98
C LEU A 99 15.43 2.85 28.27
N GLY A 100 15.97 3.24 27.11
CA GLY A 100 16.88 2.42 26.31
C GLY A 100 16.22 1.22 25.64
N LEU A 101 14.88 1.17 25.58
CA LEU A 101 14.13 0.09 24.92
C LEU A 101 14.16 0.23 23.40
N ILE A 102 14.38 1.45 22.91
CA ILE A 102 14.68 1.78 21.51
C ILE A 102 15.88 2.72 21.49
N THR A 103 16.75 2.61 20.49
CA THR A 103 17.98 3.40 20.39
C THR A 103 17.88 4.56 19.39
N THR A 104 16.78 4.65 18.65
CA THR A 104 16.48 5.71 17.68
C THR A 104 15.00 6.05 17.78
N LEU A 105 14.64 7.32 17.63
CA LEU A 105 13.22 7.70 17.56
C LEU A 105 12.69 7.37 16.16
N PRO A 106 11.43 6.91 16.03
CA PRO A 106 10.81 6.67 14.73
C PRO A 106 10.93 7.85 13.77
N ALA A 107 10.74 9.06 14.28
CA ALA A 107 10.81 10.28 13.49
C ALA A 107 12.22 10.61 12.95
N ASP A 108 13.31 10.17 13.63
CA ASP A 108 14.71 10.38 13.19
C ASP A 108 14.99 9.82 11.78
N GLY A 109 14.18 8.88 11.31
CA GLY A 109 14.25 8.28 9.97
C GLY A 109 13.12 8.67 9.01
N SER A 110 12.03 9.23 9.53
CA SER A 110 10.78 9.45 8.77
C SER A 110 10.93 10.44 7.60
N ASP A 111 11.87 11.38 7.68
CA ASP A 111 12.17 12.36 6.63
C ASP A 111 13.21 11.90 5.61
N LYS A 112 13.94 10.80 5.93
CA LYS A 112 14.98 10.23 5.09
C LYS A 112 14.38 9.50 3.89
N ILE A 113 15.17 9.34 2.84
CA ILE A 113 14.81 8.50 1.69
C ILE A 113 15.02 7.04 2.10
N LEU A 114 13.98 6.20 1.98
CA LEU A 114 14.15 4.76 2.20
C LEU A 114 14.65 4.12 0.91
N ILE A 115 15.86 3.60 0.91
CA ILE A 115 16.42 2.84 -0.19
C ILE A 115 16.03 1.36 0.04
N PRO A 116 15.12 0.80 -0.78
CA PRO A 116 14.76 -0.60 -0.67
C PRO A 116 15.94 -1.52 -0.94
N HIS A 117 15.87 -2.74 -0.41
CA HIS A 117 16.82 -3.79 -0.78
C HIS A 117 16.74 -4.09 -2.28
N GLU A 118 17.85 -4.51 -2.89
CA GLU A 118 17.93 -4.73 -4.35
C GLU A 118 17.03 -5.87 -4.85
N SER A 119 16.71 -6.84 -3.98
CA SER A 119 15.75 -7.92 -4.26
C SER A 119 14.29 -7.45 -4.27
N TRP A 120 14.00 -6.32 -3.61
CA TRP A 120 12.67 -5.79 -3.37
C TRP A 120 12.58 -4.28 -3.63
N THR A 121 13.03 -3.86 -4.82
CA THR A 121 13.18 -2.44 -5.19
C THR A 121 11.92 -1.58 -5.10
N CYS A 122 10.75 -2.19 -4.93
CA CYS A 122 9.44 -1.55 -4.93
C CYS A 122 9.14 -0.71 -6.18
N GLY A 123 9.86 -0.91 -7.30
CA GLY A 123 9.76 -0.02 -8.47
C GLY A 123 10.39 1.36 -8.29
N MET A 124 11.07 1.62 -7.17
CA MET A 124 11.79 2.85 -6.86
C MET A 124 13.17 2.53 -6.24
N ALA A 125 14.03 1.84 -7.00
CA ALA A 125 15.35 1.38 -6.53
C ALA A 125 16.28 2.50 -6.03
N ALA A 126 16.16 3.70 -6.59
CA ALA A 126 16.93 4.87 -6.15
C ALA A 126 16.39 5.50 -4.85
N GLY A 127 15.36 4.91 -4.25
CA GLY A 127 14.80 5.33 -2.98
C GLY A 127 13.36 5.85 -3.06
N ILE A 128 12.67 5.72 -1.95
CA ILE A 128 11.29 6.11 -1.71
C ILE A 128 11.32 7.32 -0.78
N PRO A 129 10.98 8.54 -1.24
CA PRO A 129 10.96 9.72 -0.38
C PRO A 129 9.84 9.61 0.67
N LYS A 130 9.87 10.49 1.67
CA LYS A 130 8.74 10.62 2.62
C LYS A 130 7.46 10.90 1.82
N PRO A 131 6.41 10.06 1.91
CA PRO A 131 5.18 10.21 1.13
C PRO A 131 4.60 11.63 1.26
N GLU A 132 4.59 12.16 2.47
CA GLU A 132 3.96 13.44 2.83
C GLU A 132 4.65 14.68 2.23
N LYS A 133 5.84 14.53 1.62
CA LYS A 133 6.46 15.59 0.81
C LYS A 133 5.82 15.73 -0.57
N GLY A 134 5.00 14.77 -0.98
CA GLY A 134 4.26 14.77 -2.23
C GLY A 134 2.92 15.48 -2.14
N VAL A 135 2.16 15.44 -3.23
CA VAL A 135 0.79 15.97 -3.26
C VAL A 135 -0.19 14.85 -2.94
N LEU A 136 -1.00 15.00 -1.89
CA LEU A 136 -2.01 14.01 -1.52
C LEU A 136 -2.96 13.74 -2.70
N VAL A 137 -3.07 12.47 -3.09
CA VAL A 137 -3.97 12.03 -4.16
C VAL A 137 -5.31 11.61 -3.56
N PHE A 138 -5.26 10.70 -2.58
CA PHE A 138 -6.42 10.23 -1.82
C PHE A 138 -5.98 9.56 -0.53
N GLU A 139 -6.95 9.40 0.37
CA GLU A 139 -6.85 8.47 1.50
C GLU A 139 -7.88 7.36 1.37
N THR A 140 -7.54 6.19 1.91
CA THR A 140 -8.48 5.09 2.09
C THR A 140 -8.28 4.43 3.45
N THR A 141 -9.38 4.19 4.15
CA THR A 141 -9.41 3.30 5.31
C THR A 141 -10.16 2.05 4.92
N MET A 142 -9.46 0.92 4.93
CA MET A 142 -9.97 -0.38 4.56
C MET A 142 -10.31 -1.17 5.83
N LYS A 143 -11.47 -1.82 5.83
CA LYS A 143 -11.82 -2.85 6.80
C LYS A 143 -11.15 -4.14 6.41
N LEU A 144 -10.50 -4.78 7.37
CA LEU A 144 -9.90 -6.10 7.19
C LEU A 144 -10.93 -7.15 7.58
N GLN A 145 -11.19 -8.09 6.68
CA GLN A 145 -12.05 -9.23 6.96
C GLN A 145 -11.37 -10.11 8.01
N ASN A 146 -10.18 -10.60 7.67
CA ASN A 146 -9.36 -11.48 8.49
C ASN A 146 -7.89 -11.04 8.44
N SER A 147 -7.17 -11.33 9.51
CA SER A 147 -5.71 -11.32 9.56
C SER A 147 -5.22 -12.73 9.88
N TYR A 148 -4.33 -13.24 9.05
CA TYR A 148 -3.72 -14.56 9.21
C TYR A 148 -2.26 -14.39 9.56
N ASP A 149 -1.88 -14.85 10.75
CA ASP A 149 -0.48 -14.95 11.14
C ASP A 149 0.02 -16.36 10.79
N LEU A 150 0.90 -16.46 9.79
CA LEU A 150 1.45 -17.74 9.37
C LEU A 150 2.63 -18.16 10.24
N GLY A 151 3.20 -17.29 11.08
CA GLY A 151 4.46 -17.60 11.74
C GLY A 151 5.68 -17.39 10.82
N LYS A 152 6.81 -17.97 11.24
CA LYS A 152 8.06 -17.94 10.48
C LYS A 152 7.97 -18.91 9.29
N THR A 153 8.16 -18.40 8.08
CA THR A 153 8.27 -19.16 6.82
C THR A 153 9.73 -19.21 6.37
N GLN A 154 10.00 -19.70 5.15
CA GLN A 154 11.34 -19.67 4.58
C GLN A 154 11.89 -18.25 4.39
N TYR A 155 11.04 -17.22 4.31
CA TYR A 155 11.44 -15.84 4.05
C TYR A 155 11.55 -14.99 5.33
N GLY A 156 10.80 -15.33 6.39
CA GLY A 156 10.69 -14.50 7.59
C GLY A 156 9.34 -14.68 8.27
N GLN A 157 8.96 -13.75 9.14
CA GLN A 157 7.65 -13.76 9.78
C GLN A 157 6.58 -13.27 8.80
N ARG A 158 5.63 -14.13 8.44
CA ARG A 158 4.60 -13.83 7.43
C ARG A 158 3.24 -13.56 8.07
N LYS A 159 2.63 -12.45 7.68
CA LYS A 159 1.21 -12.15 7.93
C LYS A 159 0.49 -11.88 6.62
N VAL A 160 -0.80 -12.21 6.56
CA VAL A 160 -1.66 -11.90 5.44
C VAL A 160 -2.91 -11.18 5.94
N PHE A 161 -3.20 -10.01 5.38
CA PHE A 161 -4.43 -9.27 5.65
C PHE A 161 -5.35 -9.35 4.44
N VAL A 162 -6.61 -9.71 4.67
CA VAL A 162 -7.64 -9.77 3.62
C VAL A 162 -8.54 -8.56 3.75
N VAL A 163 -8.61 -7.75 2.70
CA VAL A 163 -9.45 -6.56 2.64
C VAL A 163 -10.90 -6.95 2.39
N GLN A 164 -11.79 -6.48 3.25
CA GLN A 164 -13.24 -6.65 3.09
C GLN A 164 -13.85 -5.53 2.23
N SER A 165 -13.45 -4.29 2.52
CA SER A 165 -13.98 -3.09 1.86
C SER A 165 -13.12 -1.89 2.20
N GLY A 166 -13.20 -0.83 1.41
CA GLY A 166 -12.67 0.49 1.76
C GLY A 166 -13.35 1.58 0.95
N SER A 167 -13.34 2.81 1.45
CA SER A 167 -13.77 3.98 0.67
C SER A 167 -12.54 4.78 0.26
N ILE A 168 -12.53 5.29 -0.97
CA ILE A 168 -11.49 6.18 -1.47
C ILE A 168 -12.07 7.58 -1.62
N THR A 169 -11.42 8.54 -0.99
CA THR A 169 -11.77 9.95 -1.09
C THR A 169 -10.53 10.76 -1.45
N GLY A 170 -10.57 11.38 -2.63
CA GLY A 170 -9.54 12.27 -3.14
C GLY A 170 -10.14 13.33 -4.05
N SER A 171 -9.39 14.40 -4.31
CA SER A 171 -9.85 15.52 -5.15
C SER A 171 -10.04 15.12 -6.62
N LYS A 172 -9.31 14.09 -7.08
CA LYS A 172 -9.33 13.59 -8.46
C LYS A 172 -9.84 12.16 -8.60
N ILE A 173 -10.14 11.48 -7.49
CA ILE A 173 -10.58 10.08 -7.49
C ILE A 173 -11.54 9.81 -6.34
N GLN A 174 -12.62 9.11 -6.65
CA GLN A 174 -13.59 8.67 -5.68
C GLN A 174 -14.13 7.29 -6.08
N GLY A 175 -14.29 6.42 -5.09
CA GLY A 175 -14.67 5.05 -5.32
C GLY A 175 -14.55 4.19 -4.07
N SER A 176 -14.44 2.89 -4.29
CA SER A 176 -14.32 1.90 -3.22
C SER A 176 -13.21 0.90 -3.52
N VAL A 177 -12.53 0.44 -2.48
CA VAL A 177 -11.67 -0.74 -2.54
C VAL A 177 -12.56 -1.96 -2.39
N LEU A 178 -12.45 -2.90 -3.33
CA LEU A 178 -13.27 -4.10 -3.40
C LEU A 178 -12.77 -5.19 -2.44
N SER A 179 -13.69 -6.05 -2.01
CA SER A 179 -13.40 -7.21 -1.17
C SER A 179 -12.46 -8.19 -1.86
N GLY A 180 -11.67 -8.93 -1.07
CA GLY A 180 -10.79 -9.98 -1.54
C GLY A 180 -9.38 -9.50 -1.86
N GLY A 181 -9.10 -8.19 -1.76
CA GLY A 181 -7.73 -7.68 -1.82
C GLY A 181 -6.84 -8.34 -0.75
N ILE A 182 -5.59 -8.62 -1.09
CA ILE A 182 -4.62 -9.25 -0.19
C ILE A 182 -3.41 -8.36 0.02
N ASP A 183 -2.97 -8.24 1.27
CA ASP A 183 -1.71 -7.63 1.70
C ASP A 183 -0.86 -8.70 2.39
N PHE A 184 0.25 -9.07 1.76
CA PHE A 184 1.27 -9.97 2.28
C PHE A 184 2.33 -9.14 2.99
N GLN A 185 2.45 -9.29 4.30
CA GLN A 185 3.45 -8.62 5.11
C GLN A 185 4.54 -9.62 5.51
N LEU A 186 5.77 -9.37 5.10
CA LEU A 186 6.96 -10.06 5.57
C LEU A 186 7.70 -9.18 6.57
N THR A 187 8.06 -9.73 7.73
CA THR A 187 8.97 -9.11 8.67
C THR A 187 10.21 -9.99 8.82
N LEU A 188 11.37 -9.42 8.51
CA LEU A 188 12.68 -10.06 8.57
C LEU A 188 13.21 -10.07 10.02
N SER A 189 14.23 -10.88 10.29
CA SER A 189 14.78 -11.06 11.65
C SER A 189 15.42 -9.80 12.23
N ASN A 190 15.87 -8.87 11.37
CA ASN A 190 16.40 -7.56 11.74
C ASN A 190 15.31 -6.48 11.90
N GLY A 191 14.02 -6.84 11.76
CA GLY A 191 12.89 -5.92 11.83
C GLY A 191 12.51 -5.26 10.51
N ALA A 192 13.35 -5.36 9.46
CA ALA A 192 13.00 -4.85 8.14
C ALA A 192 11.75 -5.54 7.61
N MET A 193 11.00 -4.82 6.77
CA MET A 193 9.72 -5.29 6.27
C MET A 193 9.63 -5.16 4.76
N GLU A 194 8.92 -6.11 4.16
CA GLU A 194 8.60 -6.13 2.75
C GLU A 194 7.12 -6.48 2.59
N ILE A 195 6.40 -5.63 1.87
CA ILE A 195 4.95 -5.73 1.70
C ILE A 195 4.62 -5.94 0.23
N GLU A 196 3.75 -6.89 -0.07
CA GLU A 196 3.10 -6.97 -1.37
C GLU A 196 1.59 -6.85 -1.22
N GLN A 197 0.99 -5.91 -1.92
CA GLN A 197 -0.43 -5.62 -1.82
C GLN A 197 -1.09 -5.66 -3.20
N LEU A 198 -2.17 -6.44 -3.32
CA LEU A 198 -2.98 -6.55 -4.52
C LEU A 198 -4.40 -6.10 -4.23
N LEU A 199 -4.84 -5.03 -4.90
CA LEU A 199 -6.16 -4.43 -4.69
C LEU A 199 -6.88 -4.20 -6.01
N MET A 200 -8.21 -4.14 -5.90
CA MET A 200 -9.09 -3.65 -6.95
C MET A 200 -9.87 -2.46 -6.44
N ILE A 201 -9.86 -1.38 -7.20
CA ILE A 201 -10.65 -0.18 -6.94
C ILE A 201 -11.78 -0.12 -7.96
N LYS A 202 -13.00 0.13 -7.48
CA LYS A 202 -14.15 0.50 -8.30
C LYS A 202 -14.41 1.99 -8.14
N VAL A 203 -14.08 2.76 -9.17
CA VAL A 203 -14.34 4.20 -9.22
C VAL A 203 -15.79 4.50 -9.61
N ASN A 204 -16.27 5.68 -9.23
CA ASN A 204 -17.69 6.05 -9.36
C ASN A 204 -18.21 6.10 -10.80
N ASP A 205 -17.34 6.28 -11.79
CA ASP A 205 -17.72 6.23 -13.21
C ASP A 205 -17.91 4.80 -13.73
N GLY A 206 -17.74 3.79 -12.87
CA GLY A 206 -17.91 2.39 -13.21
C GLY A 206 -16.66 1.72 -13.76
N ASN A 207 -15.51 2.38 -13.86
CA ASN A 207 -14.26 1.72 -14.24
C ASN A 207 -13.64 0.93 -13.07
N TYR A 208 -12.82 -0.06 -13.39
CA TYR A 208 -11.98 -0.78 -12.44
C TYR A 208 -10.53 -0.34 -12.58
N ILE A 209 -9.81 -0.23 -11.46
CA ILE A 209 -8.37 0.05 -11.41
C ILE A 209 -7.73 -1.05 -10.58
N TYR A 210 -6.71 -1.70 -11.15
CA TYR A 210 -5.93 -2.72 -10.48
C TYR A 210 -4.66 -2.13 -9.88
N LEU A 211 -4.21 -2.68 -8.76
CA LEU A 211 -2.96 -2.29 -8.11
C LEU A 211 -2.18 -3.54 -7.70
N ARG A 212 -0.88 -3.52 -7.99
CA ARG A 212 0.09 -4.46 -7.43
C ARG A 212 1.24 -3.65 -6.82
N SER A 213 1.08 -3.32 -5.56
CA SER A 213 1.96 -2.39 -4.86
C SER A 213 2.98 -3.14 -4.03
N ALA A 214 4.21 -2.64 -4.02
CA ALA A 214 5.27 -3.13 -3.17
C ALA A 214 5.54 -2.10 -2.06
N GLY A 215 5.90 -2.54 -0.87
CA GLY A 215 6.37 -1.65 0.19
C GLY A 215 7.58 -2.17 0.91
N THR A 216 8.25 -1.27 1.59
CA THR A 216 9.46 -1.56 2.36
C THR A 216 9.54 -0.70 3.61
N ALA A 217 10.23 -1.19 4.62
CA ALA A 217 10.47 -0.47 5.86
C ALA A 217 11.73 -0.99 6.56
N VAL A 218 12.42 -0.12 7.29
CA VAL A 218 13.45 -0.56 8.25
C VAL A 218 12.84 -1.20 9.50
N ASN A 219 11.60 -0.83 9.83
CA ASN A 219 10.77 -1.38 10.90
C ASN A 219 9.31 -0.94 10.71
N GLU A 220 8.42 -1.39 11.59
CA GLU A 220 6.97 -1.15 11.49
C GLU A 220 6.53 0.32 11.59
N ASN A 221 7.39 1.24 12.03
CA ASN A 221 7.01 2.63 12.24
C ASN A 221 6.91 3.45 10.93
N ASP A 222 7.66 3.06 9.89
CA ASP A 222 7.72 3.79 8.62
C ASP A 222 7.60 2.84 7.43
N VAL A 223 6.42 2.24 7.28
CA VAL A 223 6.10 1.38 6.14
C VAL A 223 5.64 2.22 4.95
N ARG A 224 6.52 2.33 3.94
CA ARG A 224 6.23 3.06 2.71
C ARG A 224 5.89 2.08 1.59
N MET A 225 4.77 2.34 0.94
CA MET A 225 4.26 1.55 -0.18
C MET A 225 4.47 2.34 -1.48
N VAL A 226 5.00 1.76 -2.53
CA VAL A 226 4.94 2.30 -3.89
C VAL A 226 3.67 1.78 -4.55
N TRP A 227 2.78 2.71 -4.87
CA TRP A 227 1.45 2.44 -5.41
C TRP A 227 1.47 2.39 -6.93
N ASP A 228 1.32 1.18 -7.47
CA ASP A 228 1.52 0.91 -8.88
C ASP A 228 0.20 0.53 -9.56
N PHE A 229 -0.45 1.55 -10.12
CA PHE A 229 -1.78 1.46 -10.71
C PHE A 229 -1.77 0.93 -12.13
N GLU A 230 -2.76 0.12 -12.48
CA GLU A 230 -3.18 -0.17 -13.85
C GLU A 230 -4.63 0.33 -14.02
N ALA A 231 -4.77 1.54 -14.58
CA ALA A 231 -6.05 2.14 -14.93
C ALA A 231 -6.34 1.95 -16.44
N PRO A 232 -7.62 1.90 -16.86
CA PRO A 232 -7.96 1.75 -18.27
C PRO A 232 -7.45 2.94 -19.08
N ASN A 233 -6.77 2.69 -20.21
CA ASN A 233 -6.20 3.74 -21.07
C ASN A 233 -7.26 4.71 -21.60
N SER A 234 -8.48 4.22 -21.81
CA SER A 234 -9.64 5.00 -22.27
C SER A 234 -10.39 5.74 -21.16
N SER A 235 -10.05 5.51 -19.89
CA SER A 235 -10.74 6.14 -18.76
C SER A 235 -10.18 7.52 -18.45
N SER A 236 -10.97 8.32 -17.74
CA SER A 236 -10.52 9.60 -17.16
C SER A 236 -9.45 9.44 -16.07
N TYR A 237 -9.18 8.20 -15.62
CA TYR A 237 -8.19 7.85 -14.60
C TYR A 237 -6.85 7.37 -15.17
N ASN A 238 -6.67 7.40 -16.49
CA ASN A 238 -5.43 6.92 -17.12
C ASN A 238 -4.16 7.67 -16.66
N TRP A 239 -4.30 8.86 -16.08
CA TRP A 239 -3.19 9.63 -15.50
C TRP A 239 -2.50 8.89 -14.33
N LEU A 240 -3.19 7.97 -13.66
CA LEU A 240 -2.60 7.09 -12.64
C LEU A 240 -1.55 6.13 -13.20
N ASN A 241 -1.51 5.93 -14.52
CA ASN A 241 -0.55 5.02 -15.14
C ASN A 241 0.88 5.59 -15.23
N SER A 242 1.07 6.91 -15.11
CA SER A 242 2.36 7.58 -15.41
C SER A 242 3.03 8.25 -14.21
N GLY A 243 2.33 8.45 -13.09
CA GLY A 243 2.91 9.06 -11.90
C GLY A 243 3.76 8.10 -11.06
N LYS A 244 4.52 8.68 -10.12
CA LYS A 244 5.17 7.98 -9.02
C LYS A 244 4.33 8.22 -7.76
N TYR A 245 3.76 7.17 -7.23
CA TYR A 245 2.87 7.26 -6.07
C TYR A 245 3.46 6.52 -4.90
N VAL A 246 3.53 7.18 -3.76
CA VAL A 246 4.03 6.60 -2.52
C VAL A 246 2.95 6.77 -1.45
N GLY A 247 2.69 5.72 -0.69
CA GLY A 247 1.69 5.70 0.36
C GLY A 247 2.28 5.38 1.72
N ARG A 248 1.70 5.99 2.75
CA ARG A 248 1.92 5.67 4.16
C ARG A 248 0.92 4.60 4.60
N ARG A 249 1.39 3.43 5.04
CA ARG A 249 0.52 2.33 5.49
C ARG A 249 0.49 2.25 7.01
N ILE A 250 -0.70 2.23 7.59
CA ILE A 250 -0.93 2.08 9.03
C ILE A 250 -1.95 0.96 9.25
N ILE A 251 -1.63 0.02 10.14
CA ILE A 251 -2.51 -1.08 10.56
C ILE A 251 -2.98 -0.81 11.98
N ASP A 252 -4.29 -0.74 12.16
CA ASP A 252 -4.92 -0.80 13.47
C ASP A 252 -5.46 -2.22 13.68
N SER A 253 -4.69 -3.03 14.40
CA SER A 253 -5.05 -4.42 14.70
C SER A 253 -6.25 -4.54 15.64
N VAL A 254 -6.53 -3.52 16.46
CA VAL A 254 -7.66 -3.51 17.39
C VAL A 254 -8.95 -3.17 16.65
N ALA A 255 -8.91 -2.15 15.80
CA ALA A 255 -10.04 -1.79 14.96
C ALA A 255 -10.24 -2.75 13.77
N GLY A 256 -9.24 -3.57 13.44
CA GLY A 256 -9.26 -4.44 12.26
C GLY A 256 -9.27 -3.62 10.97
N THR A 257 -8.46 -2.56 10.91
CA THR A 257 -8.42 -1.65 9.75
C THR A 257 -7.01 -1.41 9.24
N MET A 258 -6.93 -1.02 7.98
CA MET A 258 -5.71 -0.57 7.31
C MET A 258 -5.99 0.80 6.69
N LYS A 259 -5.33 1.84 7.19
CA LYS A 259 -5.35 3.17 6.56
C LYS A 259 -4.16 3.30 5.62
N ILE A 260 -4.40 3.79 4.41
CA ILE A 260 -3.35 4.21 3.50
C ILE A 260 -3.65 5.60 2.94
N SER A 261 -2.67 6.50 3.07
CA SER A 261 -2.68 7.84 2.49
C SER A 261 -1.67 7.85 1.33
N VAL A 262 -2.13 8.16 0.11
CA VAL A 262 -1.35 8.04 -1.13
C VAL A 262 -1.02 9.41 -1.69
N TYR A 263 0.25 9.64 -1.98
CA TYR A 263 0.81 10.91 -2.43
C TYR A 263 1.49 10.74 -3.80
N ASP A 264 1.33 11.73 -4.67
CA ASP A 264 2.08 11.86 -5.91
C ASP A 264 3.43 12.52 -5.60
N VAL A 265 4.50 11.76 -5.78
CA VAL A 265 5.88 12.18 -5.52
C VAL A 265 6.64 12.46 -6.83
N SER A 266 5.95 12.51 -7.97
CA SER A 266 6.58 12.68 -9.29
C SER A 266 7.36 14.00 -9.41
N GLY A 267 6.91 15.05 -8.70
CA GLY A 267 7.56 16.35 -8.67
C GLY A 267 8.71 16.46 -7.65
N ILE A 268 8.96 15.43 -6.85
CA ILE A 268 10.03 15.45 -5.85
C ILE A 268 11.33 15.04 -6.52
N ASN A 269 12.30 15.96 -6.50
CA ASN A 269 13.68 15.66 -6.86
C ASN A 269 14.49 15.47 -5.58
N PHE A 270 15.27 14.40 -5.54
CA PHE A 270 16.21 14.14 -4.45
C PHE A 270 17.45 13.43 -4.98
N THR A 271 18.56 13.61 -4.27
CA THR A 271 19.80 12.88 -4.50
C THR A 271 20.12 12.15 -3.20
N GLN A 272 20.25 10.83 -3.27
CA GLN A 272 20.57 10.00 -2.11
C GLN A 272 22.03 10.19 -1.69
N ASP A 273 22.26 10.29 -0.39
CA ASP A 273 23.58 10.27 0.26
C ASP A 273 23.49 9.59 1.65
N SER A 274 24.64 9.45 2.31
CA SER A 274 24.74 8.77 3.61
C SER A 274 24.04 9.49 4.78
N THR A 275 23.71 10.78 4.63
CA THR A 275 23.10 11.60 5.68
C THR A 275 21.57 11.66 5.55
N ASN A 276 21.06 11.59 4.32
CA ASN A 276 19.64 11.77 4.02
C ASN A 276 18.90 10.48 3.65
N SER A 277 19.58 9.33 3.66
CA SER A 277 19.01 8.05 3.25
C SER A 277 19.13 6.98 4.35
N LEU A 278 18.19 6.04 4.33
CA LEU A 278 18.24 4.80 5.11
C LEU A 278 18.15 3.63 4.16
N ILE A 279 19.09 2.70 4.27
CA ILE A 279 19.11 1.49 3.46
C ILE A 279 18.37 0.40 4.21
N VAL A 280 17.35 -0.18 3.58
CA VAL A 280 16.70 -1.38 4.07
C VAL A 280 17.59 -2.58 3.73
N THR A 281 17.99 -3.33 4.75
CA THR A 281 18.86 -4.49 4.60
C THR A 281 18.09 -5.79 4.80
N GLU A 282 18.46 -6.80 4.04
CA GLU A 282 17.94 -8.16 4.17
C GLU A 282 19.00 -9.05 4.85
N PRO A 283 18.63 -9.85 5.87
CA PRO A 283 19.54 -10.83 6.46
C PRO A 283 20.01 -11.86 5.43
N SER A 284 21.30 -12.20 5.42
CA SER A 284 21.87 -13.12 4.42
C SER A 284 21.52 -14.60 4.64
N ASP A 285 20.86 -14.93 5.76
CA ASP A 285 20.46 -16.28 6.14
C ASP A 285 19.06 -16.68 5.62
N VAL A 286 18.33 -15.74 4.99
CA VAL A 286 17.04 -16.02 4.35
C VAL A 286 17.13 -15.84 2.84
N PRO A 287 16.46 -16.69 2.03
CA PRO A 287 16.28 -16.43 0.61
C PRO A 287 15.41 -15.19 0.40
N ASN A 288 15.62 -14.49 -0.71
CA ASN A 288 14.78 -13.36 -1.11
C ASN A 288 13.36 -13.84 -1.46
N GLN A 289 12.33 -13.10 -1.05
CA GLN A 289 10.98 -13.38 -1.53
C GLN A 289 10.83 -12.95 -3.00
N PRO A 290 10.15 -13.74 -3.85
CA PRO A 290 10.09 -13.44 -5.28
C PRO A 290 8.98 -12.45 -5.63
N TRP A 291 9.31 -11.41 -6.40
CA TRP A 291 8.29 -10.57 -7.04
C TRP A 291 7.55 -11.36 -8.15
N ASP A 292 8.25 -12.00 -9.07
CA ASP A 292 7.60 -12.72 -10.17
C ASP A 292 7.27 -14.18 -9.82
N PHE A 293 6.25 -14.73 -10.48
CA PHE A 293 5.91 -16.14 -10.30
C PHE A 293 7.03 -17.02 -10.88
N ARG A 294 7.19 -18.22 -10.31
CA ARG A 294 8.20 -19.18 -10.78
C ARG A 294 7.89 -19.61 -12.22
N LYS A 295 8.94 -19.78 -13.03
CA LYS A 295 8.84 -20.41 -14.35
C LYS A 295 9.45 -21.81 -14.29
N ALA A 296 8.78 -22.77 -14.91
CA ALA A 296 9.29 -24.13 -15.03
C ALA A 296 10.45 -24.19 -16.03
N SER A 297 11.45 -25.04 -15.77
CA SER A 297 12.60 -25.22 -16.66
C SER A 297 12.96 -26.69 -16.81
N SER A 298 12.62 -27.26 -17.98
CA SER A 298 12.77 -28.69 -18.31
C SER A 298 12.07 -29.61 -17.32
N GLU A 299 10.88 -29.21 -16.86
CA GLU A 299 10.06 -29.96 -15.91
C GLU A 299 8.87 -30.61 -16.63
N ARG A 300 8.43 -31.77 -16.14
CA ARG A 300 7.21 -32.47 -16.60
C ARG A 300 6.37 -32.90 -15.40
N ASN A 301 5.10 -33.20 -15.66
CA ASN A 301 4.18 -33.68 -14.62
C ASN A 301 4.67 -35.03 -14.08
N GLY A 302 4.85 -35.11 -12.77
CA GLY A 302 5.00 -36.34 -12.02
C GLY A 302 3.66 -36.82 -11.46
N SER A 303 3.69 -37.35 -10.24
CA SER A 303 2.49 -37.82 -9.55
C SER A 303 1.51 -36.68 -9.29
N LYS A 304 0.21 -36.98 -9.43
CA LYS A 304 -0.85 -36.07 -8.98
C LYS A 304 -0.69 -35.79 -7.49
N PHE A 305 -0.71 -34.52 -7.12
CA PHE A 305 -0.60 -34.06 -5.73
C PHE A 305 -1.98 -33.75 -5.14
N ILE A 306 -2.72 -32.82 -5.74
CA ILE A 306 -4.06 -32.41 -5.31
C ILE A 306 -4.93 -32.02 -6.49
N THR A 307 -6.25 -31.96 -6.27
CA THR A 307 -7.21 -31.27 -7.12
C THR A 307 -7.92 -30.19 -6.32
N GLU A 308 -8.05 -29.02 -6.92
CA GLU A 308 -8.84 -27.90 -6.43
C GLU A 308 -10.14 -27.79 -7.21
N ALA A 309 -11.23 -27.50 -6.51
CA ALA A 309 -12.45 -26.94 -7.08
C ALA A 309 -12.60 -25.52 -6.54
N VAL A 310 -12.32 -24.53 -7.38
CA VAL A 310 -12.23 -23.11 -7.03
C VAL A 310 -13.54 -22.40 -7.38
N SER A 311 -14.14 -21.71 -6.42
CA SER A 311 -15.30 -20.83 -6.65
C SER A 311 -14.83 -19.44 -7.04
N LEU A 312 -15.47 -18.86 -8.07
CA LEU A 312 -15.06 -17.59 -8.65
C LEU A 312 -16.15 -16.52 -8.50
N GLY A 313 -15.72 -15.27 -8.34
CA GLY A 313 -16.56 -14.09 -8.42
C GLY A 313 -16.79 -13.63 -9.86
N GLY A 314 -17.53 -12.53 -10.01
CA GLY A 314 -17.71 -11.90 -11.32
C GLY A 314 -16.41 -11.26 -11.84
N SER A 315 -16.25 -11.26 -13.17
CA SER A 315 -15.13 -10.60 -13.83
C SER A 315 -15.09 -9.10 -13.52
N GLN A 316 -13.90 -8.62 -13.17
CA GLN A 316 -13.57 -7.21 -12.94
C GLN A 316 -12.55 -6.77 -13.99
N SER A 317 -13.06 -6.40 -15.17
CA SER A 317 -12.23 -6.03 -16.31
C SER A 317 -11.73 -4.59 -16.19
N VAL A 318 -10.41 -4.42 -16.06
CA VAL A 318 -9.73 -3.13 -16.24
C VAL A 318 -9.56 -2.84 -17.73
N GLY A 319 -9.40 -3.89 -18.55
CA GLY A 319 -9.18 -3.75 -19.98
C GLY A 319 -7.75 -3.32 -20.32
N ALA A 320 -7.58 -2.68 -21.47
CA ALA A 320 -6.28 -2.17 -21.93
C ALA A 320 -5.75 -1.08 -20.97
N SER A 321 -4.56 -1.31 -20.42
CA SER A 321 -3.86 -0.46 -19.45
C SER A 321 -2.35 -0.43 -19.76
N LYS A 322 -1.53 0.13 -18.86
CA LYS A 322 -0.09 0.29 -19.08
C LYS A 322 0.70 -1.02 -19.20
N ARG A 323 0.16 -2.16 -18.74
CA ARG A 323 0.82 -3.49 -18.85
C ARG A 323 0.04 -4.51 -19.65
N GLY A 324 -0.75 -4.05 -20.62
CA GLY A 324 -1.53 -4.93 -21.49
C GLY A 324 -3.01 -4.92 -21.12
N ASN A 325 -3.67 -6.07 -21.19
CA ASN A 325 -5.12 -6.16 -21.01
C ASN A 325 -5.45 -6.91 -19.71
N ARG A 326 -5.94 -6.20 -18.69
CA ARG A 326 -6.15 -6.75 -17.35
C ARG A 326 -7.59 -7.18 -17.09
N ASN A 327 -7.72 -8.41 -16.59
CA ASN A 327 -8.96 -8.93 -16.05
C ASN A 327 -8.68 -9.62 -14.71
N ILE A 328 -9.45 -9.26 -13.68
CA ILE A 328 -9.32 -9.84 -12.35
C ILE A 328 -10.57 -10.65 -12.05
N ILE A 329 -10.39 -11.89 -11.62
CA ILE A 329 -11.49 -12.77 -11.21
C ILE A 329 -11.30 -13.12 -9.73
N PRO A 330 -12.11 -12.54 -8.82
CA PRO A 330 -12.00 -12.84 -7.39
C PRO A 330 -12.16 -14.32 -7.11
N ILE A 331 -11.39 -14.84 -6.16
CA ILE A 331 -11.56 -16.20 -5.65
C ILE A 331 -12.45 -16.11 -4.40
N THR A 332 -13.63 -16.73 -4.46
CA THR A 332 -14.67 -16.61 -3.44
C THR A 332 -14.74 -17.84 -2.52
N GLY A 333 -13.94 -18.85 -2.79
CA GLY A 333 -13.80 -20.04 -1.96
C GLY A 333 -13.46 -21.27 -2.78
N GLY A 334 -13.75 -22.45 -2.24
CA GLY A 334 -13.52 -23.71 -2.91
C GLY A 334 -12.97 -24.79 -1.97
N THR A 335 -12.57 -25.91 -2.55
CA THR A 335 -12.07 -27.09 -1.83
C THR A 335 -10.83 -27.66 -2.48
N VAL A 336 -9.93 -28.19 -1.66
CA VAL A 336 -8.71 -28.91 -2.06
C VAL A 336 -8.83 -30.35 -1.58
N THR A 337 -8.54 -31.31 -2.45
CA THR A 337 -8.58 -32.75 -2.14
C THR A 337 -7.38 -33.47 -2.73
N GLY A 338 -6.91 -34.54 -2.09
CA GLY A 338 -5.76 -35.34 -2.53
C GLY A 338 -4.81 -35.63 -1.38
N ASN A 339 -3.52 -35.38 -1.58
CA ASN A 339 -2.49 -35.60 -0.56
C ASN A 339 -2.66 -34.71 0.69
N LEU A 340 -3.43 -33.63 0.59
CA LEU A 340 -3.97 -32.89 1.72
C LEU A 340 -5.42 -32.49 1.41
N THR A 341 -6.17 -32.18 2.47
CA THR A 341 -7.52 -31.61 2.39
C THR A 341 -7.50 -30.21 3.00
N ALA A 342 -8.14 -29.27 2.31
CA ALA A 342 -8.26 -27.89 2.74
C ALA A 342 -9.49 -27.23 2.11
N LYS A 343 -9.93 -26.12 2.69
CA LYS A 343 -10.83 -25.17 2.01
C LYS A 343 -10.02 -24.03 1.41
N ILE A 344 -10.46 -23.51 0.28
CA ILE A 344 -9.95 -22.26 -0.28
C ILE A 344 -10.71 -21.12 0.39
N LEU A 345 -9.98 -20.13 0.89
CA LEU A 345 -10.55 -18.97 1.57
C LEU A 345 -11.05 -17.93 0.55
N PRO A 346 -12.08 -17.13 0.86
CA PRO A 346 -12.53 -16.01 0.02
C PRO A 346 -11.54 -14.84 0.10
N ALA A 347 -10.34 -15.05 -0.45
CA ALA A 347 -9.24 -14.12 -0.40
C ALA A 347 -8.45 -14.23 -1.70
N GLY A 348 -8.15 -13.07 -2.29
CA GLY A 348 -7.35 -12.97 -3.50
C GLY A 348 -8.17 -13.19 -4.76
N ALA A 349 -7.44 -13.42 -5.84
CA ALA A 349 -8.02 -13.45 -7.18
C ALA A 349 -7.07 -14.15 -8.16
N ASP A 350 -7.59 -14.43 -9.35
CA ASP A 350 -6.80 -14.61 -10.55
C ASP A 350 -6.55 -13.25 -11.22
N TYR A 351 -5.26 -12.86 -11.32
CA TYR A 351 -4.81 -11.58 -11.86
C TYR A 351 -4.31 -11.73 -13.30
N GLN A 352 -5.25 -11.85 -14.24
CA GLN A 352 -4.98 -12.23 -15.62
C GLN A 352 -4.38 -11.08 -16.44
N ASN A 353 -3.45 -11.39 -17.34
CA ASN A 353 -3.10 -10.54 -18.47
C ASN A 353 -3.55 -11.22 -19.76
N LEU A 354 -4.57 -10.67 -20.41
CA LEU A 354 -5.17 -11.17 -21.64
C LEU A 354 -4.41 -10.73 -22.90
N SER A 355 -3.33 -9.96 -22.77
CA SER A 355 -2.43 -9.68 -23.90
C SER A 355 -1.77 -10.97 -24.39
N ASN A 356 -1.52 -11.09 -25.70
CA ASN A 356 -0.88 -12.28 -26.27
C ASN A 356 0.65 -12.26 -26.04
N PRO A 357 1.26 -13.33 -25.48
CA PRO A 357 0.62 -14.53 -24.93
C PRO A 357 -0.01 -14.29 -23.54
N MET A 358 -1.20 -14.85 -23.33
CA MET A 358 -1.97 -14.68 -22.09
C MET A 358 -1.23 -15.28 -20.90
N THR A 359 -1.27 -14.58 -19.76
CA THR A 359 -0.73 -15.06 -18.48
C THR A 359 -1.76 -14.99 -17.37
N ILE A 360 -1.61 -15.90 -16.42
CA ILE A 360 -2.33 -16.00 -15.15
C ILE A 360 -1.31 -15.80 -14.02
N ASP A 361 -1.75 -15.17 -12.92
CA ASP A 361 -1.01 -15.09 -11.66
C ASP A 361 -2.02 -15.14 -10.53
N ALA A 362 -2.60 -16.32 -10.26
CA ALA A 362 -3.60 -16.48 -9.22
C ALA A 362 -2.93 -16.50 -7.83
N ARG A 363 -3.45 -15.71 -6.89
CA ARG A 363 -2.94 -15.65 -5.51
C ARG A 363 -4.07 -15.70 -4.53
N TYR A 364 -3.99 -16.64 -3.60
CA TYR A 364 -5.08 -16.97 -2.70
C TYR A 364 -4.55 -17.81 -1.53
N LEU A 365 -5.46 -18.18 -0.62
CA LEU A 365 -5.13 -18.88 0.60
C LEU A 365 -5.89 -20.20 0.71
N TRP A 366 -5.19 -21.24 1.14
CA TRP A 366 -5.81 -22.45 1.67
C TRP A 366 -5.87 -22.38 3.19
N GLN A 367 -6.89 -23.01 3.77
CA GLN A 367 -6.92 -23.40 5.18
C GLN A 367 -7.17 -24.91 5.27
N THR A 368 -6.18 -25.62 5.79
CA THR A 368 -6.26 -27.07 6.06
C THR A 368 -7.24 -27.37 7.21
N ASP A 369 -7.66 -28.63 7.32
CA ASP A 369 -8.66 -29.05 8.34
C ASP A 369 -8.16 -28.87 9.79
N ASP A 370 -6.84 -28.88 10.02
CA ASP A 370 -6.22 -28.57 11.30
C ASP A 370 -5.84 -27.09 11.47
N GLY A 371 -6.27 -26.24 10.53
CA GLY A 371 -6.24 -24.79 10.66
C GLY A 371 -4.99 -24.10 10.08
N GLU A 372 -4.01 -24.84 9.55
CA GLU A 372 -2.83 -24.24 8.92
C GLU A 372 -3.22 -23.44 7.67
N ILE A 373 -2.68 -22.23 7.57
CA ILE A 373 -2.83 -21.34 6.42
C ILE A 373 -1.67 -21.54 5.47
N ILE A 374 -1.98 -21.73 4.19
CA ILE A 374 -0.99 -21.87 3.11
C ILE A 374 -1.27 -20.80 2.07
N ILE A 375 -0.26 -19.98 1.77
CA ILE A 375 -0.32 -19.06 0.63
C ILE A 375 -0.08 -19.87 -0.64
N VAL A 376 -0.93 -19.65 -1.63
CA VAL A 376 -0.80 -20.26 -2.95
C VAL A 376 -0.63 -19.17 -3.98
N ARG A 377 0.38 -19.33 -4.83
CA ARG A 377 0.56 -18.54 -6.04
C ARG A 377 0.69 -19.48 -7.22
N ASN A 378 -0.27 -19.44 -8.14
CA ASN A 378 -0.26 -20.24 -9.36
C ASN A 378 -0.17 -19.32 -10.57
N GLY A 379 1.03 -19.23 -11.15
CA GLY A 379 1.31 -18.29 -12.22
C GLY A 379 1.95 -18.95 -13.44
N GLY A 380 1.78 -18.33 -14.60
CA GLY A 380 2.36 -18.81 -15.85
C GLY A 380 1.48 -18.52 -17.07
N GLN A 381 1.84 -19.17 -18.18
CA GLN A 381 1.01 -19.23 -19.38
C GLN A 381 0.16 -20.50 -19.32
N PHE A 382 -0.95 -20.50 -20.07
CA PHE A 382 -1.71 -21.73 -20.29
C PHE A 382 -0.79 -22.82 -20.89
N GLY A 383 -0.92 -24.04 -20.38
CA GLY A 383 -0.06 -25.18 -20.66
C GLY A 383 1.26 -25.17 -19.89
N SER A 384 1.54 -24.18 -19.05
CA SER A 384 2.80 -24.03 -18.31
C SER A 384 2.63 -23.30 -16.97
N LEU A 385 1.50 -23.54 -16.29
CA LEU A 385 1.23 -22.98 -14.97
C LEU A 385 2.06 -23.65 -13.88
N VAL A 386 2.53 -22.84 -12.95
CA VAL A 386 3.48 -23.24 -11.92
C VAL A 386 3.02 -22.74 -10.55
N PRO A 387 2.48 -23.63 -9.71
CA PRO A 387 2.12 -23.29 -8.35
C PRO A 387 3.34 -23.29 -7.44
N THR A 388 3.38 -22.30 -6.56
CA THR A 388 4.31 -22.19 -5.43
C THR A 388 3.52 -21.99 -4.15
N PHE A 389 4.10 -22.43 -3.04
CA PHE A 389 3.48 -22.39 -1.73
C PHE A 389 4.36 -21.68 -0.73
N GLU A 390 3.74 -21.01 0.22
CA GLU A 390 4.40 -20.51 1.42
C GLU A 390 3.58 -20.94 2.64
N VAL A 391 4.22 -21.67 3.55
CA VAL A 391 3.66 -22.17 4.79
C VAL A 391 4.68 -22.01 5.92
N ARG A 392 4.21 -22.01 7.16
CA ARG A 392 5.09 -21.97 8.34
C ARG A 392 6.13 -23.07 8.32
N ALA A 393 7.37 -22.73 8.66
CA ALA A 393 8.54 -23.59 8.55
C ALA A 393 8.49 -24.80 9.49
N ASP A 394 7.84 -24.70 10.66
CA ASP A 394 7.66 -25.80 11.61
C ASP A 394 6.35 -26.58 11.40
N SER A 395 5.57 -26.26 10.37
CA SER A 395 4.35 -26.99 10.04
C SER A 395 4.65 -28.38 9.49
N LYS A 396 3.74 -29.34 9.72
CA LYS A 396 3.78 -30.66 9.05
C LYS A 396 3.63 -30.55 7.52
N TYR A 397 3.16 -29.40 7.03
CA TYR A 397 3.04 -29.09 5.60
C TYR A 397 4.27 -28.38 5.02
N SER A 398 5.32 -28.15 5.81
CA SER A 398 6.54 -27.40 5.41
C SER A 398 7.26 -27.98 4.18
N TYR A 399 7.01 -29.25 3.81
CA TYR A 399 7.49 -29.83 2.55
C TYR A 399 7.02 -29.04 1.31
N LEU A 400 5.92 -28.29 1.41
CA LEU A 400 5.40 -27.41 0.36
C LEU A 400 6.36 -26.26 0.03
N ASN A 401 7.16 -25.79 0.99
CA ASN A 401 8.12 -24.70 0.77
C ASN A 401 9.32 -25.11 -0.10
N GLN A 402 9.58 -26.42 -0.22
CA GLN A 402 10.80 -26.94 -0.87
C GLN A 402 10.51 -27.70 -2.16
N LYS A 403 9.35 -28.36 -2.26
CA LYS A 403 8.99 -29.14 -3.44
C LYS A 403 8.54 -28.22 -4.58
N LEU A 404 8.82 -28.65 -5.81
CA LEU A 404 8.36 -27.99 -7.02
C LEU A 404 7.11 -28.69 -7.56
N TYR A 405 6.20 -27.91 -8.10
CA TYR A 405 4.93 -28.38 -8.63
C TYR A 405 4.65 -27.76 -10.00
N LEU A 406 3.76 -28.42 -10.74
CA LEU A 406 3.16 -27.95 -11.99
C LEU A 406 1.64 -27.99 -11.86
N SER A 407 0.94 -27.13 -12.61
CA SER A 407 -0.52 -27.03 -12.60
C SER A 407 -1.10 -27.34 -13.96
N SER A 408 -2.25 -28.01 -14.00
CA SER A 408 -3.11 -28.01 -15.17
C SER A 408 -3.64 -26.61 -15.46
N ASP A 409 -4.14 -26.38 -16.67
CA ASP A 409 -4.97 -25.22 -16.95
C ASP A 409 -6.32 -25.31 -16.20
N PRO A 410 -6.98 -24.17 -15.93
CA PRO A 410 -8.32 -24.16 -15.36
C PRO A 410 -9.34 -24.86 -16.28
N GLY A 411 -9.97 -25.93 -15.79
CA GLY A 411 -11.04 -26.67 -16.49
C GLY A 411 -12.44 -26.30 -15.98
N GLY A 412 -13.42 -26.17 -16.87
CA GLY A 412 -14.75 -25.61 -16.57
C GLY A 412 -15.58 -26.37 -15.53
N GLY A 413 -16.26 -25.61 -14.66
CA GLY A 413 -17.33 -26.04 -13.76
C GLY A 413 -18.39 -24.93 -13.63
N ALA A 414 -19.60 -25.25 -13.15
CA ALA A 414 -20.64 -24.24 -12.96
C ALA A 414 -20.23 -23.25 -11.85
N GLY A 415 -19.90 -22.00 -12.21
CA GLY A 415 -19.52 -20.93 -11.27
C GLY A 415 -18.10 -21.03 -10.71
N GLY A 416 -17.23 -21.84 -11.31
CA GLY A 416 -15.88 -22.07 -10.82
C GLY A 416 -14.98 -22.83 -11.80
N VAL A 417 -13.78 -23.20 -11.35
CA VAL A 417 -12.81 -23.98 -12.15
C VAL A 417 -12.26 -25.15 -11.35
N THR A 418 -11.91 -26.23 -12.05
CA THR A 418 -11.16 -27.36 -11.49
C THR A 418 -9.72 -27.28 -11.96
N ILE A 419 -8.77 -27.42 -11.03
CA ILE A 419 -7.33 -27.38 -11.29
C ILE A 419 -6.68 -28.59 -10.62
N THR A 420 -5.69 -29.21 -11.25
CA THR A 420 -4.91 -30.30 -10.65
C THR A 420 -3.44 -29.92 -10.60
N PHE A 421 -2.84 -30.08 -9.43
CA PHE A 421 -1.40 -29.90 -9.25
C PHE A 421 -0.69 -31.24 -9.24
N TYR A 422 0.52 -31.26 -9.80
CA TYR A 422 1.40 -32.41 -9.92
C TYR A 422 2.73 -32.09 -9.27
N GLU A 423 3.36 -33.08 -8.64
CA GLU A 423 4.78 -32.97 -8.31
C GLU A 423 5.58 -32.76 -9.60
N SER A 424 6.56 -31.87 -9.56
CA SER A 424 7.44 -31.61 -10.71
C SER A 424 8.58 -32.61 -10.75
N ILE A 425 8.87 -33.16 -11.93
CA ILE A 425 10.04 -34.01 -12.18
C ILE A 425 10.86 -33.44 -13.34
N LYS A 426 12.19 -33.56 -13.23
CA LYS A 426 13.13 -33.22 -14.31
C LYS A 426 13.48 -34.45 -15.16
#